data_AF-A0A7C6WA48-F1
#
_entry.id   AF-A0A7C6WA48-F1
#
_cell.length_a   1.000
_cell.length_b   1.000
_cell.length_c   1.000
_cell.angle_alpha   90.00
_cell.angle_beta   90.00
_cell.angle_gamma   90.00
#
_symmetry.space_group_name_H-M   'P 1'
#
loop_
_entity.id
_entity.type
_entity.pdbx_description
1 polymer ?
#
loop_
_entity_poly.entity_id
_entity_poly.type
_entity_poly.pdbx_seq_one_letter_code
_entity_poly.pdbx_strand_id
1 'polypeptide(L)'
;MAGHSKWSNIKHKKEKTDAQRAKIFTKIGREIAVAVKLGGSDPANNPKLRDLIAKARANNIPNDNITRSIKKAAGELGSVNYEEITYEGYGVNGAVVIVDTLTDNKNRAAADVRTALTRNGGT
;
A
#
# COMPACT_ATOMS: atom_id res chain seq x y z
N MET A 1 21.32 4.16 -34.67
CA MET A 1 21.96 5.11 -33.73
C MET A 1 21.03 5.38 -32.54
N ALA A 2 21.30 4.78 -31.37
CA ALA A 2 20.54 4.97 -30.11
C ALA A 2 21.37 5.69 -29.03
N GLY A 3 22.39 6.45 -29.43
CA GLY A 3 23.37 7.06 -28.52
C GLY A 3 22.81 8.21 -27.67
N HIS A 4 21.90 9.02 -28.23
CA HIS A 4 21.36 10.20 -27.54
C HIS A 4 20.11 9.95 -26.66
N SER A 5 19.42 8.83 -26.83
CA SER A 5 18.16 8.52 -26.11
C SER A 5 18.27 7.34 -25.14
N LYS A 6 19.41 6.64 -25.09
CA LYS A 6 19.63 5.48 -24.21
C LYS A 6 19.36 5.83 -22.75
N TRP A 7 19.90 6.95 -22.27
CA TRP A 7 19.69 7.39 -20.89
C TRP A 7 18.23 7.77 -20.60
N SER A 8 17.59 8.52 -21.50
CA SER A 8 16.18 8.90 -21.34
C SER A 8 15.25 7.67 -21.27
N ASN A 9 15.47 6.67 -22.12
CA ASN A 9 14.70 5.43 -22.09
C ASN A 9 14.94 4.61 -20.80
N ILE A 10 16.20 4.53 -20.34
CA ILE A 10 16.53 3.86 -19.07
C ILE A 10 15.88 4.59 -17.90
N LYS A 11 15.92 5.94 -17.89
CA LYS A 11 15.32 6.78 -16.87
C LYS A 11 13.81 6.54 -16.78
N HIS A 12 13.07 6.65 -17.88
CA HIS A 12 11.62 6.46 -17.87
C HIS A 12 11.21 5.04 -17.46
N LYS A 13 11.96 4.01 -17.91
CA LYS A 13 11.71 2.63 -17.49
C LYS A 13 11.92 2.47 -15.98
N LYS A 14 13.01 3.03 -15.45
CA LYS A 14 13.32 3.00 -14.02
C LYS A 14 12.26 3.74 -13.20
N GLU A 15 11.87 4.95 -13.59
CA GLU A 15 10.84 5.74 -12.91
C GLU A 15 9.51 4.98 -12.81
N LYS A 16 9.07 4.32 -13.89
CA LYS A 16 7.86 3.50 -13.87
C LYS A 16 7.97 2.33 -12.89
N THR A 17 9.10 1.62 -12.90
CA THR A 17 9.34 0.48 -11.99
C THR A 17 9.43 0.93 -10.53
N ASP A 18 10.12 2.04 -10.26
CA ASP A 18 10.27 2.59 -8.92
C ASP A 18 8.92 3.07 -8.37
N ALA A 19 8.08 3.71 -9.20
CA ALA A 19 6.73 4.11 -8.83
C ALA A 19 5.83 2.90 -8.49
N GLN A 20 5.95 1.80 -9.23
CA GLN A 20 5.24 0.55 -8.94
C GLN A 20 5.70 -0.06 -7.61
N ARG A 21 7.01 -0.12 -7.37
CA ARG A 21 7.58 -0.61 -6.09
C ARG A 21 7.15 0.25 -4.91
N ALA A 22 7.17 1.57 -5.05
CA ALA A 22 6.75 2.50 -3.98
C ALA A 22 5.30 2.28 -3.54
N LYS A 23 4.39 1.95 -4.48
CA LYS A 23 3.00 1.59 -4.17
C LYS A 23 2.92 0.29 -3.36
N ILE A 24 3.68 -0.73 -3.73
CA ILE A 24 3.75 -2.00 -3.01
C ILE A 24 4.28 -1.79 -1.59
N PHE A 25 5.34 -1.00 -1.44
CA PHE A 25 5.96 -0.73 -0.14
C PHE A 25 4.99 -0.03 0.80
N THR A 26 4.26 0.97 0.27
CA THR A 26 3.23 1.67 1.03
C THR A 26 2.12 0.72 1.49
N LYS A 27 1.65 -0.19 0.61
CA LYS A 27 0.61 -1.17 0.96
C LYS A 27 1.06 -2.11 2.09
N ILE A 28 2.22 -2.74 1.93
CA ILE A 28 2.78 -3.65 2.93
C ILE A 28 3.02 -2.94 4.27
N GLY A 29 3.51 -1.69 4.25
CA GLY A 29 3.72 -0.90 5.46
C GLY A 29 2.43 -0.63 6.25
N ARG A 30 1.29 -0.41 5.55
CA ARG A 30 -0.01 -0.25 6.21
C ARG A 30 -0.55 -1.58 6.75
N GLU A 31 -0.40 -2.68 5.99
CA GLU A 31 -0.77 -4.02 6.44
C GLU A 31 -0.02 -4.40 7.74
N ILE A 32 1.29 -4.10 7.81
CA ILE A 32 2.09 -4.28 9.03
C ILE A 32 1.50 -3.47 10.19
N ALA A 33 1.13 -2.22 9.95
CA ALA A 33 0.59 -1.37 11.00
C ALA A 33 -0.72 -1.92 11.60
N VAL A 34 -1.60 -2.45 10.76
CA VAL A 34 -2.84 -3.10 11.21
C VAL A 34 -2.55 -4.39 11.96
N ALA A 35 -1.65 -5.24 11.45
CA ALA A 35 -1.29 -6.47 12.12
C ALA A 35 -0.74 -6.22 13.53
N VAL A 36 0.12 -5.21 13.69
CA VAL A 36 0.66 -4.79 14.99
C VAL A 36 -0.45 -4.29 15.92
N LYS A 37 -1.38 -3.49 15.41
CA LYS A 37 -2.50 -2.97 16.21
C LYS A 37 -3.45 -4.07 16.70
N LEU A 38 -3.66 -5.12 15.89
CA LEU A 38 -4.59 -6.21 16.21
C LEU A 38 -3.96 -7.31 17.08
N GLY A 39 -2.67 -7.63 16.87
CA GLY A 39 -2.03 -8.80 17.46
C GLY A 39 -0.72 -8.52 18.21
N GLY A 40 -0.36 -7.25 18.41
CA GLY A 40 0.89 -6.86 19.05
C GLY A 40 2.09 -6.81 18.09
N SER A 41 3.18 -6.18 18.55
CA SER A 41 4.38 -5.90 17.77
C SER A 41 5.38 -7.04 17.67
N ASP A 42 5.15 -8.15 18.37
CA ASP A 42 6.03 -9.31 18.40
C ASP A 42 5.62 -10.35 17.33
N PRO A 43 6.47 -10.60 16.29
CA PRO A 43 6.19 -11.60 15.26
C PRO A 43 6.13 -13.04 15.76
N ALA A 44 6.69 -13.36 16.93
CA ALA A 44 6.59 -14.70 17.51
C ALA A 44 5.16 -15.01 17.96
N ASN A 45 4.48 -13.99 18.48
CA ASN A 45 3.13 -14.06 19.02
C ASN A 45 2.05 -13.57 18.04
N ASN A 46 2.45 -13.06 16.87
CA ASN A 46 1.56 -12.54 15.83
C ASN A 46 1.85 -13.18 14.46
N PRO A 47 1.16 -14.28 14.10
CA PRO A 47 1.36 -14.97 12.83
C PRO A 47 1.14 -14.08 11.61
N LYS A 48 0.13 -13.19 11.65
CA LYS A 48 -0.16 -12.24 10.55
C LYS A 48 1.01 -11.27 10.34
N LEU A 49 1.64 -10.79 11.41
CA LEU A 49 2.84 -9.94 11.32
C LEU A 49 4.03 -10.71 10.74
N ARG A 50 4.22 -11.98 11.12
CA ARG A 50 5.29 -12.83 10.57
C ARG A 50 5.15 -13.02 9.06
N ASP A 51 3.94 -13.30 8.58
CA ASP A 51 3.67 -13.46 7.15
C ASP A 51 3.90 -12.15 6.38
N LEU A 52 3.52 -11.02 6.96
CA LEU A 52 3.76 -9.70 6.37
C LEU A 52 5.24 -9.32 6.32
N ILE A 53 6.03 -9.70 7.33
CA ILE A 53 7.50 -9.54 7.32
C ILE A 53 8.11 -10.38 6.19
N ALA A 54 7.65 -11.62 6.00
CA ALA A 54 8.09 -12.46 4.89
C ALA A 54 7.72 -11.83 3.53
N LYS A 55 6.48 -11.34 3.38
CA LYS A 55 6.01 -10.62 2.18
C LYS A 55 6.83 -9.35 1.91
N ALA A 56 7.19 -8.60 2.95
CA ALA A 56 8.03 -7.40 2.84
C ALA A 56 9.43 -7.74 2.33
N ARG A 57 10.07 -8.77 2.88
CA ARG A 57 11.39 -9.25 2.45
C ARG A 57 11.36 -9.77 1.01
N ALA A 58 10.32 -10.51 0.63
CA ALA A 58 10.13 -10.98 -0.75
C ALA A 58 10.01 -9.83 -1.77
N ASN A 59 9.53 -8.65 -1.32
CA ASN A 59 9.45 -7.45 -2.14
C ASN A 59 10.68 -6.53 -2.03
N ASN A 60 11.78 -7.00 -1.43
CA ASN A 60 13.02 -6.22 -1.22
C ASN A 60 12.82 -4.93 -0.39
N ILE A 61 11.90 -4.93 0.56
CA ILE A 61 11.81 -3.85 1.55
C ILE A 61 12.99 -3.98 2.53
N PRO A 62 13.80 -2.93 2.74
CA PRO A 62 14.89 -2.95 3.72
C PRO A 62 14.39 -3.29 5.13
N ASN A 63 15.15 -4.10 5.88
CA ASN A 63 14.77 -4.51 7.24
C ASN A 63 14.56 -3.31 8.17
N ASP A 64 15.33 -2.23 8.02
CA ASP A 64 15.16 -1.01 8.81
C ASP A 64 13.79 -0.36 8.62
N ASN A 65 13.26 -0.40 7.38
CA ASN A 65 11.92 0.10 7.09
C ASN A 65 10.85 -0.77 7.75
N ILE A 66 11.02 -2.09 7.73
CA ILE A 66 10.11 -3.03 8.39
C ILE A 66 10.07 -2.76 9.89
N THR A 67 11.24 -2.70 10.54
CA THR A 67 11.38 -2.42 11.97
C THR A 67 10.78 -1.05 12.33
N ARG A 68 11.04 -0.02 11.52
CA ARG A 68 10.48 1.32 11.72
C ARG A 68 8.95 1.32 11.62
N SER A 69 8.38 0.59 10.65
CA SER A 69 6.93 0.45 10.51
C SER A 69 6.30 -0.24 11.72
N ILE A 70 6.93 -1.29 12.25
CA ILE A 70 6.47 -2.01 13.45
C ILE A 70 6.49 -1.08 14.67
N LYS A 71 7.62 -0.41 14.94
CA LYS A 71 7.75 0.52 16.08
C LYS A 71 6.75 1.68 16.00
N LYS A 72 6.56 2.25 14.80
CA LYS A 72 5.56 3.30 14.59
C LYS A 72 4.15 2.81 14.90
N ALA A 73 3.80 1.60 14.45
CA ALA A 73 2.49 1.02 14.70
C ALA A 73 2.28 0.60 16.16
N ALA A 74 3.34 0.25 16.88
CA ALA A 74 3.32 -0.05 18.32
C ALA A 74 3.09 1.19 19.20
N GLY A 75 3.04 2.39 18.60
CA GLY A 75 2.81 3.64 19.32
C GLY A 75 4.09 4.34 19.81
N GLU A 76 5.27 3.75 19.55
CA GLU A 76 6.56 4.32 19.99
C GLU A 76 6.93 5.64 19.27
N LEU A 77 6.29 5.95 18.14
CA LEU A 77 6.58 7.13 17.29
C LEU A 77 5.32 7.96 16.96
N GLY A 78 4.24 7.80 17.72
CA GLY A 78 2.95 8.46 17.51
C GLY A 78 1.92 7.57 16.78
N SER A 79 0.65 7.65 17.19
CA SER A 79 -0.42 6.78 16.70
C SER A 79 -1.00 7.28 15.37
N VAL A 80 -0.91 6.46 14.32
CA VAL A 80 -1.69 6.63 13.09
C VAL A 80 -2.77 5.55 13.09
N ASN A 81 -4.03 5.95 13.22
CA ASN A 81 -5.16 5.04 13.22
C ASN A 81 -5.57 4.74 11.79
N TYR A 82 -5.15 3.57 11.30
CA TYR A 82 -5.70 3.01 10.06
C TYR A 82 -6.96 2.20 10.37
N GLU A 83 -7.90 2.26 9.45
CA GLU A 83 -9.17 1.52 9.48
C GLU A 83 -9.45 0.89 8.11
N GLU A 84 -10.05 -0.31 8.16
CA GLU A 84 -10.47 -1.05 6.98
C GLU A 84 -11.85 -0.57 6.54
N ILE A 85 -11.99 -0.26 5.25
CA ILE A 85 -13.24 0.19 4.64
C ILE A 85 -13.37 -0.46 3.27
N THR A 86 -14.51 -1.09 3.01
CA THR A 86 -14.87 -1.61 1.70
C THR A 86 -15.78 -0.59 1.00
N TYR A 87 -15.40 -0.20 -0.20
CA TYR A 87 -16.26 0.58 -1.09
C TYR A 87 -16.81 -0.31 -2.19
N GLU A 88 -18.07 -0.12 -2.53
CA GLU A 88 -18.76 -0.83 -3.60
C GLU A 88 -19.15 0.18 -4.68
N GLY A 89 -19.04 -0.23 -5.93
CA GLY A 89 -19.42 0.60 -7.07
C GLY A 89 -19.59 -0.21 -8.34
N TYR A 90 -19.97 0.47 -9.41
CA TYR A 90 -20.16 -0.12 -10.73
C TYR A 90 -19.12 0.43 -11.70
N GLY A 91 -18.53 -0.46 -12.49
CA GLY A 91 -17.63 -0.14 -13.60
C GLY A 91 -18.37 -0.06 -14.94
N VAL A 92 -17.58 -0.02 -16.02
CA VAL A 92 -18.11 0.01 -17.40
C VAL A 92 -19.03 -1.19 -17.63
N ASN A 93 -20.17 -0.96 -18.30
CA ASN A 93 -21.20 -1.95 -18.59
C ASN A 93 -21.81 -2.64 -17.34
N GLY A 94 -21.78 -1.97 -16.18
CA GLY A 94 -22.44 -2.47 -14.97
C GLY A 94 -21.67 -3.55 -14.21
N ALA A 95 -20.37 -3.74 -14.49
CA ALA A 95 -19.54 -4.67 -13.73
C ALA A 95 -19.43 -4.24 -12.25
N VAL A 96 -19.67 -5.15 -11.30
CA VAL A 96 -19.55 -4.85 -9.87
C VAL A 96 -18.07 -4.77 -9.48
N VAL A 97 -17.70 -3.70 -8.77
CA VAL A 97 -16.34 -3.45 -8.28
C VAL A 97 -16.36 -3.34 -6.76
N ILE A 98 -15.56 -4.18 -6.10
CA ILE A 98 -15.31 -4.12 -4.66
C ILE A 98 -13.89 -3.59 -4.44
N VAL A 99 -13.77 -2.54 -3.64
CA VAL A 99 -12.50 -1.91 -3.31
C VAL A 99 -12.26 -1.98 -1.81
N ASP A 100 -11.44 -2.93 -1.40
CA ASP A 100 -10.96 -3.01 -0.03
C ASP A 100 -9.84 -2.00 0.20
N THR A 101 -10.03 -1.14 1.20
CA THR A 101 -9.11 -0.06 1.50
C THR A 101 -8.66 -0.09 2.94
N LEU A 102 -7.44 0.39 3.14
CA LEU A 102 -6.87 0.65 4.44
C LEU A 102 -6.37 2.09 4.46
N THR A 103 -7.03 2.93 5.25
CA THR A 103 -6.85 4.38 5.25
C THR A 103 -6.83 4.95 6.66
N ASP A 104 -6.15 6.07 6.84
CA ASP A 104 -6.18 6.91 8.04
C ASP A 104 -7.14 8.11 7.88
N ASN A 105 -7.82 8.19 6.73
CA ASN A 105 -8.77 9.26 6.40
C ASN A 105 -9.83 8.73 5.42
N LYS A 106 -11.06 8.54 5.91
CA LYS A 106 -12.21 8.06 5.12
C LYS A 106 -12.56 8.99 3.97
N ASN A 107 -12.57 10.29 4.23
CA ASN A 107 -13.04 11.29 3.28
C ASN A 107 -12.10 11.37 2.07
N ARG A 108 -10.79 11.32 2.31
CA ARG A 108 -9.78 11.25 1.25
C ARG A 108 -9.91 9.97 0.43
N ALA A 109 -10.00 8.81 1.11
CA ALA A 109 -10.12 7.53 0.42
C ALA A 109 -11.40 7.44 -0.43
N ALA A 110 -12.55 7.88 0.11
CA ALA A 110 -13.81 7.91 -0.63
C ALA A 110 -13.74 8.85 -1.85
N ALA A 111 -13.10 10.01 -1.72
CA ALA A 111 -12.91 10.94 -2.84
C ALA A 111 -12.01 10.35 -3.93
N ASP A 112 -10.91 9.69 -3.54
CA ASP A 112 -9.99 9.03 -4.47
C ASP A 112 -10.68 7.88 -5.21
N VAL A 113 -11.42 7.02 -4.50
CA VAL A 113 -12.18 5.90 -5.08
C VAL A 113 -13.26 6.39 -6.03
N ARG A 114 -14.09 7.36 -5.61
CA ARG A 114 -15.11 7.96 -6.46
C ARG A 114 -14.51 8.55 -7.72
N THR A 115 -13.44 9.34 -7.59
CA THR A 115 -12.76 9.96 -8.74
C THR A 115 -12.17 8.92 -9.68
N ALA A 116 -11.64 7.81 -9.15
CA ALA A 116 -11.14 6.72 -9.96
C ALA A 116 -12.25 6.01 -10.74
N LEU A 117 -13.42 5.76 -10.13
CA LEU A 117 -14.56 5.14 -10.81
C LEU A 117 -15.15 6.07 -11.87
N THR A 118 -15.47 7.32 -11.52
CA THR A 118 -16.15 8.26 -12.42
C THR A 118 -15.30 8.63 -13.63
N ARG A 119 -13.98 8.80 -13.47
CA ARG A 119 -13.07 9.07 -14.60
C ARG A 119 -12.97 7.91 -15.59
N ASN A 120 -13.31 6.69 -15.16
CA ASN A 120 -13.26 5.48 -15.99
C ASN A 120 -14.66 4.97 -16.38
N GLY A 121 -15.69 5.83 -16.34
CA GLY A 121 -17.04 5.50 -16.80
C GLY A 121 -17.86 4.63 -15.85
N GLY A 122 -17.47 4.58 -14.58
CA GLY A 122 -18.21 3.93 -13.50
C GLY A 122 -18.85 4.92 -12.53
N THR A 123 -19.47 4.40 -11.47
CA THR A 123 -20.13 5.14 -10.38
C THR A 123 -19.81 4.53 -9.03
#